data_AF-A0AAD9P4S6-F1
#
_entry.id   AF-A0AAD9P4S6-F1
#
_cell.length_a   1.000
_cell.length_b   1.000
_cell.length_c   1.000
_cell.angle_alpha   90.00
_cell.angle_beta   90.00
_cell.angle_gamma   90.00
#
_symmetry.space_group_name_H-M   'P 1'
#
loop_
_entity.id
_entity.type
_entity.pdbx_description
1 polymer ?
#
loop_
_entity_poly.entity_id
_entity_poly.type
_entity_poly.pdbx_seq_one_letter_code
_entity_poly.pdbx_strand_id
1 'polypeptide(L)'
;MGHKHINPLNLQCDHKHVNPVNMSHKHINPVNMSHKHINPVKMSHKHVNPVNISHKHINPVNISHKHVNPVKMSHKHINPVNISHKHVNPVNMSHKHINPVNMSHKHINPVNMSHKHINPVNISHKHVNPVNISHKHINPVNISHKHVNPVNISHKHINPVNISHKHINPVNASHKHINPPESVSISDICYT
;
A
#
# COMPACT_ATOMS: atom_id res chain seq x y z
N MET A 1 25.77 -13.53 8.91
CA MET A 1 26.82 -12.69 9.53
C MET A 1 26.67 -11.26 9.03
N GLY A 2 26.60 -10.28 9.95
CA GLY A 2 26.54 -8.85 9.62
C GLY A 2 25.29 -8.13 10.14
N HIS A 3 25.08 -8.07 11.47
CA HIS A 3 24.23 -7.03 12.06
C HIS A 3 24.97 -5.70 11.92
N LYS A 4 24.80 -5.00 10.80
CA LYS A 4 25.24 -3.61 10.71
C LYS A 4 24.29 -2.78 11.57
N HIS A 5 24.79 -2.35 12.72
CA HIS A 5 24.20 -1.27 13.49
C HIS A 5 24.42 0.02 12.69
N ILE A 6 23.49 0.33 11.76
CA ILE A 6 23.56 1.55 10.95
C ILE A 6 22.90 2.66 11.78
N ASN A 7 23.73 3.58 12.29
CA ASN A 7 23.30 4.88 12.84
C ASN A 7 22.38 5.58 11.82
N PRO A 8 21.46 6.47 12.23
CA PRO A 8 20.41 6.96 11.36
C PRO A 8 20.98 7.95 10.32
N LEU A 9 21.57 7.38 9.27
CA LEU A 9 22.19 8.01 8.11
C LEU A 9 21.09 8.44 7.14
N ASN A 10 21.20 9.67 6.63
CA ASN A 10 20.56 10.06 5.37
C ASN A 10 21.05 9.08 4.30
N LEU A 11 20.24 8.08 3.94
CA LEU A 11 20.55 7.16 2.85
C LEU A 11 20.11 7.80 1.53
N GLN A 12 21.09 8.25 0.74
CA GLN A 12 20.95 8.54 -0.68
C GLN A 12 21.71 7.46 -1.46
N CYS A 13 21.02 6.70 -2.29
CA CYS A 13 21.61 5.59 -3.04
C CYS A 13 21.10 5.61 -4.48
N ASP A 14 22.02 5.72 -5.44
CA ASP A 14 21.75 5.62 -6.87
C ASP A 14 22.65 4.53 -7.48
N HIS A 15 22.06 3.37 -7.74
CA HIS A 15 22.75 2.21 -8.31
C HIS A 15 21.87 1.50 -9.35
N LYS A 16 22.50 0.90 -10.37
CA LYS A 16 21.79 0.16 -11.45
C LYS A 16 21.13 -1.12 -10.95
N HIS A 17 21.81 -1.88 -10.08
CA HIS A 17 21.34 -3.12 -9.49
C HIS A 17 21.69 -3.16 -8.00
N VAL A 18 20.75 -3.59 -7.16
CA VAL A 18 20.96 -3.72 -5.71
C VAL A 18 20.64 -5.15 -5.27
N ASN A 19 21.55 -5.74 -4.49
CA ASN A 19 21.39 -7.05 -3.84
C ASN A 19 20.23 -7.03 -2.82
N PRO A 20 19.74 -8.19 -2.34
CA PRO A 20 18.67 -8.22 -1.35
C PRO A 20 18.96 -7.30 -0.16
N VAL A 21 17.99 -6.47 0.23
CA VAL A 21 18.13 -5.49 1.30
C VAL A 21 17.24 -5.90 2.46
N ASN A 22 17.81 -6.01 3.67
CA ASN A 22 17.05 -6.19 4.91
C ASN A 22 17.40 -5.08 5.90
N MET A 23 16.42 -4.25 6.24
CA MET A 23 16.56 -3.16 7.18
C MET A 23 15.64 -3.38 8.38
N SER A 24 16.21 -3.39 9.59
CA SER A 24 15.43 -3.40 10.82
C SER A 24 15.99 -2.43 11.84
N HIS A 25 15.19 -1.43 12.21
CA HIS A 25 15.60 -0.31 13.07
C HIS A 25 14.45 0.18 13.93
N LYS A 26 14.77 0.71 15.12
CA LYS A 26 13.76 1.38 15.97
C LYS A 26 13.30 2.71 15.34
N HIS A 27 14.23 3.51 14.82
CA HIS A 27 13.95 4.78 14.14
C HIS A 27 14.70 4.81 12.82
N ILE A 28 14.04 5.26 11.75
CA ILE A 28 14.65 5.60 10.46
C ILE A 28 14.50 7.10 10.25
N ASN A 29 15.60 7.77 9.92
CA ASN A 29 15.66 9.15 9.45
C ASN A 29 15.25 9.24 7.96
N PRO A 30 15.08 10.43 7.37
CA PRO A 30 14.66 10.52 5.98
C PRO A 30 15.52 9.68 5.02
N VAL A 31 14.87 8.97 4.10
CA VAL A 31 15.52 8.09 3.11
C VAL A 31 15.03 8.44 1.73
N ASN A 32 15.95 8.52 0.77
CA ASN A 32 15.63 8.68 -0.65
C ASN A 32 16.40 7.66 -1.50
N MET A 33 15.67 6.79 -2.20
CA MET A 33 16.26 5.70 -2.98
C MET A 33 15.76 5.72 -4.42
N SER A 34 16.70 5.66 -5.37
CA SER A 34 16.42 5.61 -6.80
C SER A 34 17.27 4.54 -7.48
N HIS A 35 16.61 3.58 -8.13
CA HIS A 35 17.29 2.39 -8.68
C HIS A 35 16.55 1.84 -9.91
N LYS A 36 17.30 1.20 -10.82
CA LYS A 36 16.70 0.51 -11.98
C LYS A 36 16.15 -0.87 -11.58
N HIS A 37 16.94 -1.67 -10.88
CA HIS A 37 16.56 -3.03 -10.46
C HIS A 37 16.97 -3.28 -9.01
N ILE A 38 16.05 -3.82 -8.20
CA ILE A 38 16.34 -4.24 -6.82
C ILE A 38 15.86 -5.66 -6.60
N ASN A 39 16.75 -6.48 -6.04
CA ASN A 39 16.44 -7.78 -5.47
C ASN A 39 15.58 -7.65 -4.19
N PRO A 40 15.05 -8.72 -3.59
CA PRO A 40 14.04 -8.63 -2.54
C PRO A 40 14.36 -7.63 -1.41
N VAL A 41 13.36 -6.85 -1.02
CA VAL A 41 13.45 -5.82 0.02
C VAL A 41 12.60 -6.23 1.23
N LYS A 42 13.21 -6.21 2.42
CA LYS A 42 12.51 -6.35 3.71
C LYS A 42 12.80 -5.15 4.60
N MET A 43 11.75 -4.48 5.07
CA MET A 43 11.86 -3.33 5.97
C MET A 43 10.97 -3.52 7.19
N SER A 44 11.55 -3.47 8.40
CA SER A 44 10.82 -3.63 9.66
C SER A 44 11.22 -2.58 10.69
N HIS A 45 10.34 -1.61 10.95
CA HIS A 45 10.66 -0.41 11.74
C HIS A 45 9.60 -0.03 12.77
N LYS A 46 10.01 0.56 13.91
CA LYS A 46 9.04 1.11 14.88
C LYS A 46 8.57 2.52 14.46
N HIS A 47 9.50 3.41 14.11
CA HIS A 47 9.20 4.77 13.63
C HIS A 47 9.96 5.03 12.33
N VAL A 48 9.25 5.50 11.31
CA VAL A 48 9.83 5.84 10.00
C VAL A 48 9.57 7.32 9.74
N ASN A 49 10.63 8.12 9.61
CA ASN A 49 10.58 9.50 9.11
C ASN A 49 10.36 9.51 7.58
N PRO A 50 10.16 10.66 6.92
CA PRO A 50 9.75 10.68 5.51
C PRO A 50 10.62 9.83 4.58
N VAL A 51 9.97 9.02 3.76
CA VAL A 51 10.63 8.09 2.83
C VAL A 51 10.17 8.37 1.41
N ASN A 52 11.11 8.52 0.47
CA ASN A 52 10.83 8.60 -0.95
C ASN A 52 11.57 7.48 -1.70
N ILE A 53 10.84 6.69 -2.49
CA ILE A 53 11.40 5.53 -3.17
C ILE A 53 10.88 5.50 -4.61
N SER A 54 11.80 5.48 -5.59
CA SER A 54 11.46 5.46 -7.02
C SER A 54 12.26 4.42 -7.78
N HIS A 55 11.58 3.43 -8.38
CA HIS A 55 12.25 2.28 -9.01
C HIS A 55 11.56 1.79 -10.28
N LYS A 56 12.35 1.26 -11.23
CA LYS A 56 11.80 0.70 -12.47
C LYS A 56 11.31 -0.74 -12.28
N HIS A 57 12.12 -1.61 -11.66
CA HIS A 57 11.78 -3.01 -11.39
C HIS A 57 12.17 -3.40 -9.97
N ILE A 58 11.23 -3.95 -9.20
CA ILE A 58 11.48 -4.45 -7.84
C ILE A 58 10.93 -5.87 -7.70
N ASN A 59 11.73 -6.76 -7.13
CA ASN A 59 11.38 -8.11 -6.70
C ASN A 59 11.11 -8.16 -5.17
N PRO A 60 10.45 -9.19 -4.62
CA PRO A 60 9.52 -9.10 -3.49
C PRO A 60 9.78 -8.03 -2.44
N VAL A 61 8.77 -7.21 -2.17
CA VAL A 61 8.81 -6.15 -1.16
C VAL A 61 7.96 -6.54 0.04
N ASN A 62 8.56 -6.58 1.23
CA ASN A 62 7.85 -6.74 2.50
C ASN A 62 8.16 -5.57 3.42
N ILE A 63 7.12 -4.86 3.85
CA ILE A 63 7.23 -3.68 4.70
C ILE A 63 6.35 -3.85 5.92
N SER A 64 6.94 -3.73 7.12
CA SER A 64 6.21 -3.79 8.39
C SER A 64 6.60 -2.65 9.32
N HIS A 65 5.67 -1.75 9.64
CA HIS A 65 5.98 -0.60 10.49
C HIS A 65 4.94 -0.35 11.60
N LYS A 66 5.37 0.16 12.76
CA LYS A 66 4.42 0.60 13.80
C LYS A 66 3.90 2.01 13.57
N HIS A 67 4.78 2.98 13.32
CA HIS A 67 4.45 4.38 13.02
C HIS A 67 5.19 4.84 11.77
N VAL A 68 4.45 5.40 10.82
CA VAL A 68 4.98 5.83 9.52
C VAL A 68 4.65 7.31 9.30
N ASN A 69 5.66 8.17 9.18
CA ASN A 69 5.56 9.53 8.65
C ASN A 69 5.53 9.51 7.11
N PRO A 70 5.32 10.63 6.41
CA PRO A 70 4.94 10.61 5.00
C PRO A 70 5.81 9.73 4.10
N VAL A 71 5.16 8.82 3.35
CA VAL A 71 5.85 7.93 2.41
C VAL A 71 5.36 8.22 0.99
N LYS A 72 6.32 8.33 0.06
CA LYS A 72 6.06 8.38 -1.38
C LYS A 72 6.76 7.22 -2.06
N MET A 73 6.00 6.40 -2.79
CA MET A 73 6.54 5.31 -3.58
C MET A 73 6.03 5.40 -5.02
N SER A 74 6.95 5.34 -5.98
CA SER A 74 6.64 5.39 -7.41
C SER A 74 7.38 4.30 -8.16
N HIS A 75 6.66 3.32 -8.71
CA HIS A 75 7.30 2.17 -9.37
C HIS A 75 6.65 1.76 -10.68
N LYS A 76 7.47 1.35 -11.66
CA LYS A 76 6.96 0.89 -12.96
C LYS A 76 6.49 -0.58 -12.91
N HIS A 77 7.31 -1.47 -12.33
CA HIS A 77 6.98 -2.88 -12.17
C HIS A 77 7.39 -3.35 -10.77
N ILE A 78 6.46 -3.95 -10.02
CA ILE A 78 6.73 -4.58 -8.73
C ILE A 78 6.14 -5.98 -8.70
N ASN A 79 6.93 -6.94 -8.23
CA ASN A 79 6.47 -8.28 -7.93
C ASN A 79 6.80 -8.67 -6.49
N PRO A 80 5.96 -9.51 -5.86
CA PRO A 80 4.89 -9.19 -4.89
C PRO A 80 5.18 -8.09 -3.86
N VAL A 81 4.10 -7.50 -3.33
CA VAL A 81 4.13 -6.50 -2.25
C VAL A 81 3.29 -6.94 -1.07
N ASN A 82 3.90 -6.99 0.12
CA ASN A 82 3.18 -7.09 1.39
C ASN A 82 3.49 -5.88 2.27
N ILE A 83 2.46 -5.16 2.69
CA ILE A 83 2.58 -3.97 3.54
C ILE A 83 1.70 -4.17 4.78
N SER A 84 2.31 -4.00 5.96
CA SER A 84 1.58 -4.04 7.23
C SER A 84 1.96 -2.89 8.14
N HIS A 85 0.97 -2.10 8.56
CA HIS A 85 1.19 -0.94 9.42
C HIS A 85 0.21 -0.81 10.59
N LYS A 86 0.68 -0.32 11.74
CA LYS A 86 -0.22 -0.02 12.88
C LYS A 86 -0.79 1.40 12.82
N HIS A 87 0.05 2.42 12.60
CA HIS A 87 -0.34 3.82 12.49
C HIS A 87 0.38 4.45 11.29
N VAL A 88 -0.37 5.07 10.39
CA VAL A 88 0.16 5.63 9.14
C VAL A 88 -0.30 7.07 8.97
N ASN A 89 0.67 7.97 8.83
CA ASN A 89 0.51 9.34 8.33
C ASN A 89 0.86 9.38 6.82
N PRO A 90 0.57 10.48 6.09
CA PRO A 90 0.16 10.40 4.69
C PRO A 90 1.00 9.50 3.78
N VAL A 91 0.37 8.56 3.09
CA VAL A 91 1.04 7.67 2.13
C VAL A 91 0.51 7.94 0.73
N ASN A 92 1.43 8.14 -0.21
CA ASN A 92 1.13 8.21 -1.63
C ASN A 92 1.86 7.10 -2.37
N MET A 93 1.10 6.25 -3.06
CA MET A 93 1.62 5.15 -3.87
C MET A 93 1.13 5.29 -5.31
N SER A 94 2.06 5.28 -6.26
CA SER A 94 1.76 5.35 -7.70
C SER A 94 2.50 4.27 -8.47
N HIS A 95 1.77 3.36 -9.11
CA HIS A 95 2.42 2.23 -9.78
C HIS A 95 1.78 1.86 -11.12
N LYS A 96 2.62 1.47 -12.09
CA LYS A 96 2.13 1.08 -13.42
C LYS A 96 1.68 -0.39 -13.47
N HIS A 97 2.49 -1.31 -12.97
CA HIS A 97 2.18 -2.74 -12.91
C HIS A 97 2.59 -3.31 -11.55
N ILE A 98 1.67 -3.95 -10.83
CA ILE A 98 1.97 -4.68 -9.60
C ILE A 98 1.33 -6.06 -9.63
N ASN A 99 2.09 -7.10 -9.29
CA ASN A 99 1.53 -8.42 -9.00
C ASN A 99 2.14 -9.03 -7.74
N PRO A 100 1.37 -9.77 -6.92
CA PRO A 100 0.20 -9.38 -6.13
C PRO A 100 0.47 -8.29 -5.07
N VAL A 101 -0.60 -7.78 -4.45
CA VAL A 101 -0.57 -6.83 -3.32
C VAL A 101 -1.39 -7.34 -2.14
N ASN A 102 -0.78 -7.38 -0.95
CA ASN A 102 -1.50 -7.50 0.32
C ASN A 102 -1.21 -6.31 1.23
N MET A 103 -2.26 -5.68 1.73
CA MET A 103 -2.18 -4.52 2.60
C MET A 103 -3.02 -4.71 3.86
N SER A 104 -2.39 -4.62 5.03
CA SER A 104 -3.07 -4.76 6.33
C SER A 104 -2.73 -3.61 7.27
N HIS A 105 -3.75 -2.86 7.70
CA HIS A 105 -3.54 -1.65 8.49
C HIS A 105 -4.51 -1.52 9.66
N LYS A 106 -4.02 -1.02 10.80
CA LYS A 106 -4.85 -0.81 12.00
C LYS A 106 -5.46 0.60 12.06
N HIS A 107 -4.65 1.65 11.88
CA HIS A 107 -5.09 3.04 11.86
C HIS A 107 -4.40 3.78 10.70
N ILE A 108 -5.21 4.31 9.77
CA ILE A 108 -4.72 5.05 8.60
C ILE A 108 -5.25 6.50 8.63
N ASN A 109 -4.33 7.44 8.44
CA ASN A 109 -4.57 8.84 8.03
C ASN A 109 -3.98 9.05 6.62
N PRO A 110 -4.30 10.15 5.90
CA PRO A 110 -4.66 10.13 4.49
C PRO A 110 -3.83 9.23 3.57
N VAL A 111 -4.49 8.33 2.82
CA VAL A 111 -3.82 7.47 1.84
C VAL A 111 -4.35 7.73 0.45
N ASN A 112 -3.45 7.98 -0.50
CA ASN A 112 -3.77 8.01 -1.92
C ASN A 112 -3.03 6.88 -2.64
N MET A 113 -3.79 6.06 -3.35
CA MET A 113 -3.26 4.97 -4.16
C MET A 113 -3.74 5.14 -5.60
N SER A 114 -2.81 5.13 -6.55
CA SER A 114 -3.12 5.17 -7.97
C SER A 114 -2.35 4.11 -8.74
N HIS A 115 -3.07 3.26 -9.45
CA HIS A 115 -2.43 2.17 -10.19
C HIS A 115 -3.05 1.90 -11.55
N LYS A 116 -2.21 1.56 -12.53
CA LYS A 116 -2.70 1.25 -13.89
C LYS A 116 -3.15 -0.20 -14.03
N HIS A 117 -2.33 -1.15 -13.61
CA HIS A 117 -2.63 -2.59 -13.66
C HIS A 117 -2.22 -3.25 -12.35
N ILE A 118 -3.14 -3.95 -11.69
CA ILE A 118 -2.81 -4.78 -10.51
C ILE A 118 -3.41 -6.18 -10.64
N ASN A 119 -2.67 -7.20 -10.21
CA ASN A 119 -3.19 -8.55 -10.12
C ASN A 119 -2.51 -9.43 -9.04
N PRO A 120 -3.20 -10.08 -8.09
CA PRO A 120 -4.39 -9.74 -7.28
C PRO A 120 -4.17 -8.69 -6.17
N VAL A 121 -5.26 -8.24 -5.55
CA VAL A 121 -5.27 -7.29 -4.41
C VAL A 121 -6.07 -7.82 -3.22
N ASN A 122 -5.45 -7.81 -2.02
CA ASN A 122 -6.16 -7.93 -0.75
C ASN A 122 -5.88 -6.73 0.16
N ILE A 123 -6.93 -6.08 0.65
CA ILE A 123 -6.85 -4.93 1.55
C ILE A 123 -7.68 -5.21 2.78
N SER A 124 -7.06 -5.05 3.96
CA SER A 124 -7.73 -5.19 5.25
C SER A 124 -7.41 -4.00 6.14
N HIS A 125 -8.43 -3.27 6.60
CA HIS A 125 -8.26 -2.12 7.48
C HIS A 125 -9.19 -2.13 8.70
N LYS A 126 -8.67 -1.75 9.87
CA LYS A 126 -9.48 -1.65 11.09
C LYS A 126 -10.13 -0.27 11.26
N HIS A 127 -9.36 0.81 11.17
CA HIS A 127 -9.85 2.19 11.25
C HIS A 127 -9.19 3.03 10.15
N VAL A 128 -10.01 3.71 9.34
CA VAL A 128 -9.55 4.47 8.17
C VAL A 128 -10.14 5.88 8.17
N ASN A 129 -9.26 6.89 8.05
CA ASN A 129 -9.55 8.30 7.78
C ASN A 129 -8.83 8.69 6.46
N PRO A 130 -9.24 9.76 5.76
CA PRO A 130 -9.59 9.77 4.34
C PRO A 130 -8.74 8.91 3.42
N VAL A 131 -9.38 8.09 2.58
CA VAL A 131 -8.66 7.24 1.62
C VAL A 131 -9.20 7.41 0.21
N ASN A 132 -8.30 7.71 -0.73
CA ASN A 132 -8.59 7.77 -2.16
C ASN A 132 -7.85 6.64 -2.89
N ILE A 133 -8.60 5.83 -3.60
CA ILE A 133 -8.08 4.67 -4.31
C ILE A 133 -8.55 4.76 -5.77
N SER A 134 -7.61 4.77 -6.71
CA SER A 134 -7.89 4.87 -8.14
C SER A 134 -7.17 3.78 -8.92
N HIS A 135 -7.90 3.01 -9.71
CA HIS A 135 -7.28 1.99 -10.56
C HIS A 135 -7.89 1.91 -11.94
N LYS A 136 -7.05 1.64 -12.95
CA LYS A 136 -7.54 1.45 -14.32
C LYS A 136 -7.96 0.01 -14.58
N HIS A 137 -7.14 -0.97 -14.23
CA HIS A 137 -7.43 -2.40 -14.41
C HIS A 137 -7.01 -3.16 -13.15
N ILE A 138 -7.93 -3.90 -12.52
CA ILE A 138 -7.60 -4.80 -11.42
C ILE A 138 -8.27 -6.14 -11.62
N ASN A 139 -7.53 -7.22 -11.43
CA ASN A 139 -8.10 -8.54 -11.26
C ASN A 139 -7.48 -9.25 -10.05
N PRO A 140 -8.14 -10.21 -9.41
CA PRO A 140 -9.24 -10.02 -8.44
C PRO A 140 -8.93 -9.05 -7.28
N VAL A 141 -9.98 -8.60 -6.59
CA VAL A 141 -9.93 -7.68 -5.44
C VAL A 141 -10.72 -8.22 -4.25
N ASN A 142 -10.10 -8.26 -3.07
CA ASN A 142 -10.79 -8.41 -1.78
C ASN A 142 -10.50 -7.22 -0.88
N ILE A 143 -11.54 -6.58 -0.36
CA ILE A 143 -11.44 -5.40 0.50
C ILE A 143 -12.29 -5.64 1.75
N SER A 144 -11.68 -5.50 2.93
CA SER A 144 -12.36 -5.66 4.22
C SER A 144 -12.05 -4.48 5.14
N HIS A 145 -13.09 -3.81 5.63
CA HIS A 145 -12.93 -2.72 6.59
C HIS A 145 -13.85 -2.87 7.80
N LYS A 146 -13.31 -2.55 9.00
CA LYS A 146 -14.11 -2.54 10.23
C LYS A 146 -14.77 -1.17 10.50
N HIS A 147 -14.04 -0.07 10.42
CA HIS A 147 -14.55 1.29 10.61
C HIS A 147 -13.96 2.22 9.54
N VAL A 148 -14.82 2.93 8.80
CA VAL A 148 -14.42 3.77 7.65
C VAL A 148 -15.02 5.16 7.75
N ASN A 149 -14.17 6.19 7.65
CA ASN A 149 -14.46 7.61 7.45
C ASN A 149 -13.82 8.05 6.12
N PRO A 150 -14.25 9.17 5.50
CA PRO A 150 -14.58 9.25 4.07
C PRO A 150 -13.66 8.48 3.12
N VAL A 151 -14.26 7.64 2.26
CA VAL A 151 -13.53 6.82 1.29
C VAL A 151 -14.04 7.06 -0.12
N ASN A 152 -13.12 7.38 -1.04
CA ASN A 152 -13.39 7.47 -2.47
C ASN A 152 -12.65 6.35 -3.20
N ILE A 153 -13.41 5.49 -3.87
CA ILE A 153 -12.87 4.39 -4.68
C ILE A 153 -13.33 4.57 -6.11
N SER A 154 -12.39 4.59 -7.05
CA SER A 154 -12.66 4.71 -8.49
C SER A 154 -11.95 3.63 -9.27
N HIS A 155 -12.70 2.94 -10.11
CA HIS A 155 -12.15 1.86 -10.93
C HIS A 155 -12.72 1.90 -12.35
N LYS A 156 -11.87 1.66 -13.36
CA LYS A 156 -12.34 1.58 -14.76
C LYS A 156 -12.76 0.16 -15.14
N HIS A 157 -11.93 -0.85 -14.87
CA HIS A 157 -12.20 -2.25 -15.17
C HIS A 157 -11.82 -3.13 -13.97
N ILE A 158 -12.75 -3.95 -13.47
CA ILE A 158 -12.49 -4.84 -12.32
C ILE A 158 -13.12 -6.22 -12.49
N ASN A 159 -12.33 -7.30 -12.30
CA ASN A 159 -12.84 -8.67 -12.25
C ASN A 159 -12.08 -9.59 -11.27
N PRO A 160 -12.73 -10.46 -10.49
CA PRO A 160 -13.89 -10.27 -9.61
C PRO A 160 -13.59 -9.39 -8.37
N VAL A 161 -14.64 -9.00 -7.63
CA VAL A 161 -14.59 -8.11 -6.46
C VAL A 161 -15.36 -8.68 -5.27
N ASN A 162 -14.75 -8.65 -4.08
CA ASN A 162 -15.42 -8.86 -2.80
C ASN A 162 -15.13 -7.68 -1.86
N ILE A 163 -16.18 -7.04 -1.35
CA ILE A 163 -16.09 -5.90 -0.44
C ILE A 163 -16.96 -6.18 0.80
N SER A 164 -16.35 -6.09 1.98
CA SER A 164 -17.04 -6.22 3.26
C SER A 164 -16.75 -5.02 4.15
N HIS A 165 -17.79 -4.43 4.73
CA HIS A 165 -17.68 -3.32 5.69
C HIS A 165 -18.55 -3.61 6.92
N LYS A 166 -18.07 -3.21 8.11
CA LYS A 166 -18.86 -3.31 9.36
C LYS A 166 -19.50 -1.98 9.80
N HIS A 167 -18.76 -0.88 9.75
CA HIS A 167 -19.27 0.46 10.10
C HIS A 167 -18.82 1.48 9.06
N ILE A 168 -19.78 2.19 8.44
CA ILE A 168 -19.56 3.06 7.28
C ILE A 168 -20.05 4.49 7.59
N ASN A 169 -19.16 5.46 7.40
CA ASN A 169 -19.45 6.89 7.17
C ASN A 169 -19.12 7.21 5.69
N PRO A 170 -19.51 8.34 5.08
CA PRO A 170 -19.73 8.46 3.63
C PRO A 170 -18.67 7.78 2.74
N VAL A 171 -19.14 6.84 1.92
CA VAL A 171 -18.35 6.11 0.92
C VAL A 171 -18.86 6.48 -0.46
N ASN A 172 -17.95 6.89 -1.34
CA ASN A 172 -18.22 7.09 -2.76
C ASN A 172 -17.44 6.05 -3.57
N ALA A 173 -18.16 5.14 -4.23
CA ALA A 173 -17.59 4.14 -5.12
C ALA A 173 -18.09 4.38 -6.55
N SER A 174 -17.17 4.42 -7.51
CA SER A 174 -17.48 4.59 -8.93
C SER A 174 -16.78 3.54 -9.79
N HIS A 175 -17.55 2.83 -10.61
CA HIS A 175 -17.09 1.73 -11.44
C HIS A 175 -17.64 1.88 -12.87
N LYS A 176 -16.77 1.75 -13.90
CA LYS A 176 -17.22 1.82 -15.31
C LYS A 176 -17.53 0.46 -15.93
N HIS A 177 -16.76 -0.58 -15.60
CA HIS A 177 -16.93 -1.94 -16.14
C HIS A 177 -16.56 -2.99 -15.07
N ILE A 178 -17.49 -3.89 -14.73
CA ILE A 178 -17.35 -4.94 -13.71
C ILE A 178 -17.76 -6.30 -14.30
N ASN A 179 -17.00 -7.37 -14.04
CA ASN A 179 -17.33 -8.73 -14.47
C ASN A 179 -16.79 -9.78 -13.48
N PRO A 180 -17.54 -10.77 -12.96
CA PRO A 180 -19.00 -10.96 -12.89
C PRO A 180 -19.60 -10.11 -11.72
N PRO A 181 -20.92 -10.13 -11.42
CA PRO A 181 -21.53 -9.10 -10.57
C PRO A 181 -21.00 -9.10 -9.13
N GLU A 182 -20.95 -7.90 -8.53
CA GLU A 182 -20.47 -7.65 -7.17
C GLU A 182 -21.20 -8.50 -6.13
N SER A 183 -20.47 -9.26 -5.31
CA SER A 183 -21.00 -9.77 -4.06
C SER A 183 -20.67 -8.76 -2.95
N VAL A 184 -21.56 -7.79 -2.73
CA VAL A 184 -21.44 -6.85 -1.61
C VAL A 184 -22.21 -7.43 -0.42
N SER A 185 -21.49 -7.91 0.60
CA SER A 185 -22.12 -8.25 1.88
C SER A 185 -22.05 -7.04 2.81
N ILE A 186 -23.12 -6.25 2.87
CA ILE A 186 -23.31 -5.22 3.90
C ILE A 186 -23.95 -5.92 5.10
N SER A 187 -23.16 -6.42 6.04
CA SER A 187 -23.68 -6.88 7.32
C SER A 187 -23.76 -5.68 8.28
N ASP A 188 -24.99 -5.20 8.52
CA ASP A 188 -25.46 -4.28 9.58
C ASP A 188 -25.78 -2.81 9.18
N ILE A 189 -26.96 -2.61 8.58
CA ILE A 189 -28.13 -1.76 8.99
C ILE A 189 -27.96 -0.24 9.30
N CYS A 190 -28.81 0.57 8.62
CA CYS A 190 -29.53 1.85 8.95
C CYS A 190 -28.80 3.00 9.69
N TYR A 191 -28.95 4.29 9.36
CA TYR A 191 -30.15 5.12 9.16
C TYR A 191 -29.79 6.40 8.36
N THR A 192 -30.77 6.91 7.60
CA THR A 192 -30.94 8.27 7.02
C THR A 192 -29.80 8.91 6.25
#